data_AF-A0A1H3QFF9-F1
#
_entry.id   AF-A0A1H3QFF9-F1
#
_cell.length_a   1.000
_cell.length_b   1.000
_cell.length_c   1.000
_cell.angle_alpha   90.00
_cell.angle_beta   90.00
_cell.angle_gamma   90.00
#
_symmetry.space_group_name_H-M   'P 1'
#
loop_
_entity.id
_entity.type
_entity.pdbx_description
1 polymer ?
#
loop_
_entity_poly.entity_id
_entity_poly.type
_entity_poly.pdbx_seq_one_letter_code
_entity_poly.pdbx_strand_id
1 'polypeptide(L)'
;MSAQQPTLEALKLGHRIREARERARPIDGSKPTQQWLARQFTPERTPQQLSTFEMGRNIPAVSVLVELYEILHGPLTDREPDAEEFAEWLVAWTSAKSSTDATAPSALLSDALRLLENPDRHRDTRRGPDGPLRSLADFPGNDPLTVILGDRRESRAKSAADCLIYSGSATDAMSINLLGGHMDHTVIRSDKLLVRMPQDYLESMPEVAKSNLLIIGSPAANWGARILNKDDAIFSFRIDEDVVARDECLRADDRMQDERFASVFGDLLRRSHHGDGMTTLDEDERQLIAGAEALAQTVLDGSTAKAMMNKFRSLGILDPADQEHHAQFTYGSNDFAVVTMARNPWCADGRYRAVICGGIHGPGTAWALRELLTNPERFANRPLGAVLEVKLRLDLDWPTRFEKATGFFQTREYRIEDVLDNLEIASRRDRDARKPVFRLMSKESLVSRTAFVRDILGS
;
A
#
# COMPACT_ATOMS: atom_id res chain seq x y z
N MET A 1 28.47 -30.82 -20.69
CA MET A 1 27.65 -29.60 -20.79
C MET A 1 28.52 -28.53 -21.43
N SER A 2 28.16 -28.00 -22.61
CA SER A 2 28.93 -26.89 -23.19
C SER A 2 28.78 -25.68 -22.27
N ALA A 3 29.88 -25.00 -21.96
CA ALA A 3 29.79 -23.72 -21.27
C ALA A 3 29.06 -22.75 -22.21
N GLN A 4 27.87 -22.30 -21.82
CA GLN A 4 27.18 -21.23 -22.54
C GLN A 4 28.11 -20.02 -22.59
N GLN A 5 28.36 -19.50 -23.79
CA GLN A 5 29.12 -18.27 -23.94
C GLN A 5 28.35 -17.11 -23.30
N PRO A 6 29.01 -16.24 -22.54
CA PRO A 6 28.36 -15.09 -21.94
C PRO A 6 27.83 -14.15 -23.03
N THR A 7 26.65 -13.56 -22.78
CA THR A 7 26.07 -12.57 -23.68
C THR A 7 26.86 -11.27 -23.65
N LEU A 8 26.73 -10.45 -24.70
CA LEU A 8 27.39 -9.14 -24.75
C LEU A 8 26.99 -8.25 -23.54
N GLU A 9 25.73 -8.30 -23.14
CA GLU A 9 25.22 -7.52 -21.99
C GLU A 9 25.79 -8.03 -20.65
N ALA A 10 25.93 -9.35 -20.49
CA ALA A 10 26.59 -9.91 -19.32
C ALA A 10 28.08 -9.53 -19.24
N LEU A 11 28.76 -9.46 -20.39
CA LEU A 11 30.15 -8.97 -20.47
C LEU A 11 30.27 -7.49 -20.08
N LYS A 12 29.34 -6.63 -20.53
CA LYS A 12 29.31 -5.21 -20.16
C LYS A 12 29.12 -5.01 -18.66
N LEU A 13 28.18 -5.74 -18.04
CA LEU A 13 27.99 -5.72 -16.59
C LEU A 13 29.26 -6.17 -15.87
N GLY A 14 29.87 -7.27 -16.31
CA GLY A 14 31.11 -7.78 -15.72
C GLY A 14 32.27 -6.77 -15.79
N HIS A 15 32.41 -6.07 -16.91
CA HIS A 15 33.39 -4.99 -17.08
C HIS A 15 33.16 -3.86 -16.08
N ARG A 16 31.91 -3.41 -15.95
CA ARG A 16 31.54 -2.32 -15.03
C ARG A 16 31.83 -2.67 -13.56
N ILE A 17 31.51 -3.90 -13.15
CA ILE A 17 31.85 -4.42 -11.81
C ILE A 17 33.36 -4.36 -11.59
N ARG A 18 34.13 -4.83 -12.58
CA ARG A 18 35.59 -4.83 -12.51
C ARG A 18 36.17 -3.42 -12.42
N GLU A 19 35.69 -2.48 -13.23
CA GLU A 19 36.15 -1.09 -13.22
C GLU A 19 35.88 -0.41 -11.88
N ALA A 20 34.68 -0.59 -11.31
CA ALA A 20 34.39 -0.05 -9.98
C ALA A 20 35.28 -0.67 -8.90
N ARG A 21 35.52 -1.98 -8.94
CA ARG A 21 36.50 -2.61 -8.05
C ARG A 21 37.89 -1.98 -8.20
N GLU A 22 38.37 -1.76 -9.42
CA GLU A 22 39.70 -1.17 -9.66
C GLU A 22 39.78 0.31 -9.26
N ARG A 23 38.66 1.04 -9.30
CA ARG A 23 38.54 2.43 -8.82
C ARG A 23 38.44 2.54 -7.31
N ALA A 24 37.89 1.53 -6.62
CA ALA A 24 37.72 1.54 -5.18
C ALA A 24 39.03 1.85 -4.43
N ARG A 25 38.89 2.54 -3.30
CA ARG A 25 40.00 2.95 -2.43
C ARG A 25 39.73 2.45 -1.02
N PRO A 26 40.12 1.20 -0.69
CA PRO A 26 39.96 0.66 0.65
C PRO A 26 40.61 1.57 1.71
N ILE A 27 39.96 1.71 2.86
CA ILE A 27 40.43 2.57 3.98
C ILE A 27 41.82 2.15 4.46
N ASP A 28 42.12 0.85 4.41
CA ASP A 28 43.41 0.28 4.81
C ASP A 28 44.53 0.47 3.77
N GLY A 29 44.25 1.16 2.64
CA GLY A 29 45.21 1.39 1.56
C GLY A 29 45.55 0.14 0.74
N SER A 30 44.87 -0.99 0.98
CA SER A 30 45.10 -2.22 0.23
C SER A 30 44.58 -2.11 -1.20
N LYS A 31 45.09 -2.99 -2.09
CA LYS A 31 44.54 -3.10 -3.43
C LYS A 31 43.21 -3.85 -3.35
N PRO A 32 42.12 -3.32 -3.97
CA PRO A 32 40.81 -3.97 -3.98
C PRO A 32 40.83 -5.20 -4.89
N THR A 33 41.42 -6.30 -4.42
CA THR A 33 41.44 -7.59 -5.13
C THR A 33 40.08 -8.29 -5.04
N GLN A 34 39.84 -9.31 -5.87
CA GLN A 34 38.66 -10.17 -5.71
C GLN A 34 38.63 -10.84 -4.33
N GLN A 35 39.79 -11.18 -3.76
CA GLN A 35 39.86 -11.72 -2.40
C GLN A 35 39.48 -10.69 -1.33
N TRP A 36 39.88 -9.42 -1.53
CA TRP A 36 39.46 -8.33 -0.66
C TRP A 36 37.93 -8.15 -0.72
N LEU A 37 37.38 -8.06 -1.93
CA LEU A 37 35.94 -7.85 -2.17
C LEU A 37 35.10 -9.01 -1.63
N ALA A 38 35.57 -10.25 -1.79
CA ALA A 38 34.90 -11.46 -1.30
C ALA A 38 34.65 -11.46 0.22
N ARG A 39 35.59 -10.89 0.99
CA ARG A 39 35.53 -10.80 2.46
C ARG A 39 34.60 -9.71 2.97
N GLN A 40 34.19 -8.77 2.11
CA GLN A 40 33.30 -7.68 2.51
C GLN A 40 31.82 -8.10 2.50
N PHE A 41 31.48 -9.22 1.84
CA PHE A 41 30.11 -9.76 1.82
C PHE A 41 29.73 -10.43 3.13
N THR A 42 28.44 -10.37 3.50
CA THR A 42 27.88 -11.12 4.63
C THR A 42 26.69 -11.98 4.18
N PRO A 43 26.83 -13.32 4.02
CA PRO A 43 28.02 -14.12 4.30
C PRO A 43 29.12 -13.94 3.25
N GLU A 44 30.37 -14.23 3.65
CA GLU A 44 31.53 -14.14 2.74
C GLU A 44 31.31 -14.94 1.45
N ARG A 45 31.74 -14.36 0.32
CA ARG A 45 31.69 -15.02 -0.98
C ARG A 45 33.06 -15.59 -1.36
N THR A 46 33.11 -16.42 -2.38
CA THR A 46 34.40 -16.92 -2.90
C THR A 46 34.97 -15.95 -3.95
N PRO A 47 36.31 -15.78 -4.04
CA PRO A 47 36.94 -15.01 -5.10
C PRO A 47 36.57 -15.52 -6.51
N GLN A 48 36.35 -16.83 -6.64
CA GLN A 48 35.92 -17.48 -7.88
C GLN A 48 34.53 -16.99 -8.33
N GLN A 49 33.58 -16.80 -7.40
CA GLN A 49 32.25 -16.26 -7.73
C GLN A 49 32.33 -14.81 -8.22
N LEU A 50 33.15 -13.99 -7.59
CA LEU A 50 33.35 -12.61 -8.05
C LEU A 50 34.03 -12.57 -9.42
N SER A 51 35.00 -13.46 -9.65
CA SER A 51 35.63 -13.64 -10.94
C SER A 51 34.61 -14.00 -12.03
N THR A 52 33.64 -14.88 -11.74
CA THR A 52 32.59 -15.20 -12.72
C THR A 52 31.61 -14.06 -12.98
N PHE A 53 31.37 -13.17 -12.00
CA PHE A 53 30.62 -11.93 -12.23
C PHE A 53 31.41 -10.96 -13.12
N GLU A 54 32.68 -10.69 -12.81
CA GLU A 54 33.53 -9.79 -13.60
C GLU A 54 33.76 -10.27 -15.04
N MET A 55 33.77 -11.59 -15.26
CA MET A 55 33.86 -12.19 -16.59
C MET A 55 32.51 -12.27 -17.33
N GLY A 56 31.41 -11.80 -16.74
CA GLY A 56 30.07 -11.92 -17.30
C GLY A 56 29.56 -13.35 -17.46
N ARG A 57 30.25 -14.34 -16.86
CA ARG A 57 29.88 -15.77 -16.96
C ARG A 57 28.67 -16.10 -16.09
N ASN A 58 28.54 -15.41 -14.97
CA ASN A 58 27.38 -15.45 -14.09
C ASN A 58 26.87 -14.03 -13.88
N ILE A 59 25.54 -13.86 -13.90
CA ILE A 59 24.92 -12.59 -13.54
C ILE A 59 24.49 -12.69 -12.07
N PRO A 60 24.96 -11.81 -11.17
CA PRO A 60 24.61 -11.86 -9.75
C PRO A 60 23.09 -11.76 -9.55
N ALA A 61 22.58 -12.18 -8.40
CA ALA A 61 21.22 -11.81 -8.00
C ALA A 61 21.16 -10.31 -7.65
N VAL A 62 19.99 -9.68 -7.74
CA VAL A 62 19.87 -8.22 -7.51
C VAL A 62 20.34 -7.80 -6.11
N SER A 63 20.06 -8.60 -5.08
CA SER A 63 20.56 -8.34 -3.72
C SER A 63 22.08 -8.35 -3.63
N VAL A 64 22.73 -9.21 -4.42
CA VAL A 64 24.19 -9.28 -4.51
C VAL A 64 24.75 -8.09 -5.28
N LEU A 65 24.04 -7.60 -6.29
CA LEU A 65 24.43 -6.40 -7.02
C LEU A 65 24.36 -5.16 -6.13
N VAL A 66 23.30 -5.03 -5.31
CA VAL A 66 23.15 -3.94 -4.33
C VAL A 66 24.30 -3.96 -3.33
N GLU A 67 24.52 -5.11 -2.67
CA GLU A 67 25.59 -5.26 -1.68
C GLU A 67 26.98 -5.01 -2.29
N LEU A 68 27.22 -5.51 -3.51
CA LEU A 68 28.44 -5.24 -4.27
C LEU A 68 28.64 -3.75 -4.53
N TYR A 69 27.58 -3.03 -4.89
CA TYR A 69 27.63 -1.59 -5.11
C TYR A 69 27.97 -0.84 -3.82
N GLU A 70 27.29 -1.19 -2.72
CA GLU A 70 27.49 -0.57 -1.41
C GLU A 70 28.90 -0.79 -0.86
N ILE A 71 29.48 -1.96 -1.09
CA ILE A 71 30.88 -2.25 -0.69
C ILE A 71 31.86 -1.36 -1.48
N LEU A 72 31.57 -1.08 -2.74
CA LEU A 72 32.48 -0.37 -3.65
C LEU A 72 32.36 1.15 -3.58
N HIS A 73 31.16 1.68 -3.30
CA HIS A 73 30.88 3.12 -3.32
C HIS A 73 30.41 3.67 -1.96
N GLY A 74 30.08 2.80 -1.00
CA GLY A 74 29.46 3.19 0.27
C GLY A 74 27.93 3.03 0.26
N PRO A 75 27.27 3.27 1.40
CA PRO A 75 25.82 3.07 1.52
C PRO A 75 25.06 4.03 0.60
N LEU A 76 24.00 3.54 -0.03
CA LEU A 76 23.07 4.37 -0.79
C LEU A 76 22.37 5.32 0.18
N THR A 77 22.71 6.62 0.14
CA THR A 77 22.05 7.66 0.93
C THR A 77 21.46 8.73 0.04
N ASP A 78 20.36 9.35 0.48
CA ASP A 78 19.58 10.33 -0.30
C ASP A 78 20.33 11.64 -0.63
N ARG A 79 21.62 11.76 -0.28
CA ARG A 79 22.37 13.03 -0.30
C ARG A 79 23.61 13.05 -1.19
N GLU A 80 23.91 11.99 -1.93
CA GLU A 80 25.11 11.91 -2.77
C GLU A 80 24.81 11.54 -4.24
N PRO A 81 25.64 11.99 -5.20
CA PRO A 81 25.44 11.83 -6.66
C PRO A 81 25.47 10.38 -7.18
N ASP A 82 25.63 9.39 -6.30
CA ASP A 82 25.82 7.99 -6.66
C ASP A 82 24.52 7.23 -6.99
N ALA A 83 23.36 7.89 -6.91
CA ALA A 83 22.09 7.29 -7.34
C ALA A 83 22.01 7.07 -8.86
N GLU A 84 22.59 7.97 -9.66
CA GLU A 84 22.63 7.84 -11.12
C GLU A 84 23.55 6.69 -11.54
N GLU A 85 24.74 6.58 -10.94
CA GLU A 85 25.65 5.47 -11.23
C GLU A 85 25.04 4.12 -10.82
N PHE A 86 24.33 4.04 -9.70
CA PHE A 86 23.62 2.83 -9.32
C PHE A 86 22.48 2.48 -10.29
N ALA A 87 21.74 3.46 -10.78
CA ALA A 87 20.72 3.25 -11.81
C ALA A 87 21.33 2.64 -13.08
N GLU A 88 22.51 3.10 -13.50
CA GLU A 88 23.22 2.50 -14.64
C GLU A 88 23.62 1.03 -14.38
N TRP A 89 24.02 0.69 -13.14
CA TRP A 89 24.29 -0.69 -12.74
C TRP A 89 23.05 -1.57 -12.84
N LEU A 90 21.90 -1.07 -12.37
CA LEU A 90 20.63 -1.78 -12.45
C LEU A 90 20.17 -1.98 -13.90
N VAL A 91 20.36 -0.98 -14.77
CA VAL A 91 20.07 -1.10 -16.20
C VAL A 91 20.95 -2.16 -16.85
N ALA A 92 22.27 -2.11 -16.62
CA ALA A 92 23.19 -3.10 -17.17
C ALA A 92 22.88 -4.52 -16.67
N TRP A 93 22.54 -4.67 -15.40
CA TRP A 93 22.13 -5.94 -14.82
C TRP A 93 20.85 -6.49 -15.44
N THR A 94 19.87 -5.61 -15.63
CA THR A 94 18.59 -5.92 -16.25
C THR A 94 18.76 -6.41 -17.68
N SER A 95 19.56 -5.70 -18.49
CA SER A 95 19.88 -6.11 -19.87
C SER A 95 20.66 -7.42 -19.91
N ALA A 96 21.57 -7.66 -18.96
CA ALA A 96 22.27 -8.93 -18.86
C ALA A 96 21.28 -10.08 -18.57
N LYS A 97 20.40 -9.94 -17.58
CA LYS A 97 19.43 -10.99 -17.19
C LYS A 97 18.46 -11.34 -18.32
N SER A 98 17.89 -10.32 -18.99
CA SER A 98 16.95 -10.53 -20.10
C SER A 98 17.58 -11.26 -21.28
N SER A 99 18.89 -11.09 -21.50
CA SER A 99 19.61 -11.73 -22.60
C SER A 99 19.96 -13.20 -22.36
N THR A 100 20.04 -13.65 -21.10
CA THR A 100 20.44 -15.02 -20.74
C THR A 100 19.25 -15.96 -20.51
N ASP A 101 18.09 -15.44 -20.13
CA ASP A 101 16.91 -16.26 -19.89
C ASP A 101 16.13 -16.51 -21.20
N ALA A 102 16.45 -17.65 -21.84
CA ALA A 102 15.70 -18.19 -22.97
C ALA A 102 14.35 -18.77 -22.52
N THR A 103 13.49 -17.96 -21.91
CA THR A 103 12.01 -18.02 -21.94
C THR A 103 11.45 -16.91 -21.03
N ALA A 104 10.93 -15.88 -21.69
CA ALA A 104 10.14 -14.76 -21.19
C ALA A 104 10.80 -13.83 -20.15
N PRO A 105 11.46 -12.74 -20.60
CA PRO A 105 11.59 -11.54 -19.78
C PRO A 105 10.17 -11.03 -19.47
N SER A 106 9.88 -10.74 -18.20
CA SER A 106 8.58 -10.25 -17.78
C SER A 106 8.20 -9.02 -18.60
N ALA A 107 6.91 -8.89 -18.95
CA ALA A 107 6.37 -7.68 -19.55
C ALA A 107 6.79 -6.44 -18.74
N LEU A 108 6.82 -6.58 -17.40
CA LEU A 108 7.35 -5.60 -16.44
C LEU A 108 8.78 -5.12 -16.73
N LEU A 109 9.70 -5.97 -17.20
CA LEU A 109 11.06 -5.58 -17.54
C LEU A 109 11.14 -4.85 -18.88
N SER A 110 10.35 -5.30 -19.86
CA SER A 110 10.22 -4.60 -21.14
C SER A 110 9.51 -3.26 -20.98
N ASP A 111 8.58 -3.17 -20.02
CA ASP A 111 7.86 -1.95 -19.66
C ASP A 111 8.76 -1.00 -18.86
N ALA A 112 9.54 -1.51 -17.90
CA ALA A 112 10.54 -0.73 -17.16
C ALA A 112 11.66 -0.19 -18.07
N LEU A 113 12.14 -0.99 -19.03
CA LEU A 113 13.12 -0.52 -20.02
C LEU A 113 12.50 0.47 -21.01
N ARG A 114 11.25 0.28 -21.44
CA ARG A 114 10.50 1.29 -22.23
C ARG A 114 10.31 2.60 -21.48
N LEU A 115 10.07 2.54 -20.17
CA LEU A 115 9.95 3.71 -19.30
C LEU A 115 11.26 4.50 -19.21
N LEU A 116 12.41 3.83 -19.29
CA LEU A 116 13.74 4.45 -19.25
C LEU A 116 14.23 4.92 -20.63
N GLU A 117 13.85 4.24 -21.72
CA GLU A 117 14.28 4.57 -23.09
C GLU A 117 13.48 5.74 -23.72
N ASN A 118 12.38 6.18 -23.09
CA ASN A 118 11.58 7.30 -23.56
C ASN A 118 11.10 8.19 -22.38
N PRO A 119 11.98 8.98 -21.76
CA PRO A 119 11.59 9.94 -20.72
C PRO A 119 10.53 10.94 -21.22
N ASP A 120 10.47 11.19 -22.53
CA ASP A 120 9.49 12.11 -23.14
C ASP A 120 8.15 11.45 -23.56
N ARG A 121 7.98 10.11 -23.55
CA ARG A 121 6.67 9.48 -23.89
C ARG A 121 5.71 9.32 -22.73
N HIS A 122 6.16 9.44 -21.49
CA HIS A 122 5.28 9.53 -20.31
C HIS A 122 5.12 10.97 -19.78
N ARG A 123 5.70 11.95 -20.47
CA ARG A 123 5.17 13.32 -20.54
C ARG A 123 3.91 13.41 -21.39
N ASP A 124 3.27 12.29 -21.73
CA ASP A 124 1.91 12.32 -22.21
C ASP A 124 1.00 12.65 -21.01
N THR A 125 0.89 13.96 -20.82
CA THR A 125 -0.10 14.68 -20.08
C THR A 125 -1.48 14.13 -20.40
N ARG A 126 -1.90 13.02 -19.79
CA ARG A 126 -3.32 12.76 -19.56
C ARG A 126 -3.78 13.81 -18.56
N ARG A 127 -3.87 15.06 -19.03
CA ARG A 127 -4.54 16.13 -18.31
C ARG A 127 -5.99 15.66 -18.20
N GLY A 128 -6.38 15.22 -17.02
CA GLY A 128 -7.78 15.01 -16.71
C GLY A 128 -8.56 16.32 -16.85
N PRO A 129 -9.88 16.29 -16.72
CA PRO A 129 -10.66 17.53 -16.66
C PRO A 129 -10.14 18.44 -15.54
N ASP A 130 -10.14 19.75 -15.77
CA ASP A 130 -9.94 20.73 -14.71
C ASP A 130 -11.17 20.73 -13.80
N GLY A 131 -10.95 20.67 -12.49
CA GLY A 131 -12.00 20.70 -11.49
C GLY A 131 -12.12 19.39 -10.68
N PRO A 132 -13.13 19.30 -9.80
CA PRO A 132 -13.31 18.18 -8.88
C PRO A 132 -13.32 16.84 -9.61
N LEU A 133 -12.65 15.84 -9.04
CA LEU A 133 -12.73 14.46 -9.54
C LEU A 133 -14.20 13.97 -9.48
N ARG A 134 -14.77 13.61 -10.63
CA ARG A 134 -16.17 13.17 -10.74
C ARG A 134 -16.32 11.68 -11.00
N SER A 135 -15.29 11.08 -11.59
CA SER A 135 -15.25 9.67 -11.96
C SER A 135 -13.85 9.12 -11.75
N LEU A 136 -13.76 7.85 -11.38
CA LEU A 136 -12.49 7.12 -11.37
C LEU A 136 -11.83 7.02 -12.74
N ALA A 137 -12.61 7.17 -13.83
CA ALA A 137 -12.05 7.23 -15.18
C ALA A 137 -11.19 8.46 -15.44
N ASP A 138 -11.39 9.52 -14.65
CA ASP A 138 -10.65 10.77 -14.75
C ASP A 138 -9.43 10.79 -13.81
N PHE A 139 -9.20 9.73 -13.02
CA PHE A 139 -8.13 9.68 -12.03
C PHE A 139 -6.73 9.66 -12.71
N PRO A 140 -5.72 10.40 -12.20
CA PRO A 140 -5.73 11.23 -10.98
C PRO A 140 -6.27 12.67 -11.15
N GLY A 141 -6.63 13.07 -12.37
CA GLY A 141 -7.08 14.43 -12.70
C GLY A 141 -5.91 15.43 -12.80
N ASN A 142 -6.23 16.73 -12.88
CA ASN A 142 -5.24 17.82 -12.87
C ASN A 142 -5.02 18.43 -11.49
N ASP A 143 -5.89 18.14 -10.53
CA ASP A 143 -5.79 18.64 -9.17
C ASP A 143 -4.61 17.97 -8.43
N PRO A 144 -4.04 18.62 -7.39
CA PRO A 144 -2.99 18.02 -6.57
C PRO A 144 -3.37 16.64 -6.03
N LEU A 145 -2.39 15.76 -5.89
CA LEU A 145 -2.57 14.40 -5.38
C LEU A 145 -1.67 14.15 -4.17
N THR A 146 -2.27 13.57 -3.14
CA THR A 146 -1.56 13.06 -1.97
C THR A 146 -1.87 11.59 -1.78
N VAL A 147 -0.83 10.77 -1.74
CA VAL A 147 -0.93 9.34 -1.47
C VAL A 147 -0.79 9.11 0.03
N ILE A 148 -1.77 8.43 0.63
CA ILE A 148 -1.73 8.00 2.03
C ILE A 148 -1.48 6.50 2.09
N LEU A 149 -0.33 6.13 2.66
CA LEU A 149 0.10 4.73 2.82
C LEU A 149 -0.02 4.26 4.26
N GLY A 150 -0.31 2.98 4.42
CA GLY A 150 -0.10 2.29 5.68
C GLY A 150 1.37 2.38 6.08
N ASP A 151 1.63 2.81 7.30
CA ASP A 151 2.99 2.96 7.82
C ASP A 151 3.56 1.64 8.36
N ARG A 152 4.89 1.57 8.51
CA ARG A 152 5.51 0.53 9.33
C ARG A 152 5.13 0.78 10.79
N ARG A 153 4.47 -0.19 11.42
CA ARG A 153 4.19 -0.12 12.86
C ARG A 153 5.44 -0.46 13.64
N GLU A 154 5.65 0.30 14.70
CA GLU A 154 6.84 0.23 15.54
C GLU A 154 6.88 -1.07 16.34
N SER A 155 8.08 -1.55 16.68
CA SER A 155 8.22 -2.72 17.57
C SER A 155 7.58 -2.46 18.94
N ARG A 156 7.60 -1.21 19.41
CA ARG A 156 6.83 -0.72 20.56
C ARG A 156 5.91 0.41 20.10
N ALA A 157 4.62 0.29 20.43
CA ALA A 157 3.63 1.30 20.04
C ALA A 157 3.95 2.64 20.72
N LYS A 158 3.91 3.73 19.94
CA LYS A 158 4.12 5.09 20.43
C LYS A 158 2.82 5.87 20.59
N SER A 159 1.75 5.43 19.93
CA SER A 159 0.40 5.97 20.11
C SER A 159 -0.68 4.98 19.66
N ALA A 160 -1.95 5.39 19.75
CA ALA A 160 -3.08 4.67 19.14
C ALA A 160 -2.83 4.30 17.67
N ALA A 161 -2.11 5.14 16.92
CA ALA A 161 -1.87 4.93 15.49
C ALA A 161 -0.97 3.70 15.19
N ASP A 162 -0.29 3.14 16.19
CA ASP A 162 0.53 1.93 16.09
C ASP A 162 -0.22 0.65 16.51
N CYS A 163 -1.43 0.78 17.05
CA CYS A 163 -2.17 -0.32 17.67
C CYS A 163 -3.37 -0.76 16.80
N LEU A 164 -3.67 -2.06 16.81
CA LEU A 164 -4.83 -2.66 16.11
C LEU A 164 -4.96 -2.23 14.64
N ILE A 165 -3.81 -2.12 13.99
CA ILE A 165 -3.68 -1.91 12.55
C ILE A 165 -2.47 -2.71 12.04
N TYR A 166 -2.59 -3.31 10.86
CA TYR A 166 -1.47 -3.99 10.24
C TYR A 166 -0.38 -3.00 9.82
N SER A 167 0.88 -3.44 9.86
CA SER A 167 1.98 -2.72 9.22
C SER A 167 1.76 -2.69 7.71
N GLY A 168 1.97 -1.51 7.12
CA GLY A 168 1.93 -1.35 5.67
C GLY A 168 2.89 -2.32 4.99
N SER A 169 2.39 -3.02 3.96
CA SER A 169 3.21 -3.90 3.16
C SER A 169 3.89 -3.12 2.04
N ALA A 170 5.14 -3.45 1.72
CA ALA A 170 5.77 -2.95 0.49
C ALA A 170 4.92 -3.29 -0.74
N THR A 171 4.17 -4.40 -0.69
CA THR A 171 3.24 -4.81 -1.75
C THR A 171 2.15 -3.78 -2.03
N ASP A 172 1.66 -3.10 -1.01
CA ASP A 172 0.61 -2.10 -1.17
C ASP A 172 1.11 -0.92 -2.03
N ALA A 173 2.40 -0.60 -1.94
CA ALA A 173 3.02 0.51 -2.65
C ALA A 173 3.65 0.14 -4.02
N MET A 174 3.64 -1.14 -4.42
CA MET A 174 4.42 -1.62 -5.58
C MET A 174 4.05 -0.94 -6.91
N SER A 175 2.82 -0.46 -7.04
CA SER A 175 2.31 0.12 -8.29
C SER A 175 2.25 1.65 -8.28
N ILE A 176 2.73 2.32 -7.24
CA ILE A 176 2.65 3.79 -7.13
C ILE A 176 3.40 4.48 -8.28
N ASN A 177 4.51 3.90 -8.72
CA ASN A 177 5.29 4.39 -9.86
C ASN A 177 4.49 4.49 -11.16
N LEU A 178 3.36 3.79 -11.29
CA LEU A 178 2.47 3.86 -12.45
C LEU A 178 1.70 5.19 -12.54
N LEU A 179 1.79 6.06 -11.53
CA LEU A 179 1.35 7.46 -11.63
C LEU A 179 2.14 8.26 -12.68
N GLY A 180 3.30 7.76 -13.13
CA GLY A 180 4.09 8.39 -14.20
C GLY A 180 4.46 9.83 -13.86
N GLY A 181 4.28 10.76 -14.80
CA GLY A 181 4.60 12.18 -14.60
C GLY A 181 3.83 12.86 -13.46
N HIS A 182 2.72 12.29 -12.96
CA HIS A 182 2.05 12.83 -11.76
C HIS A 182 2.88 12.64 -10.49
N MET A 183 3.83 11.70 -10.48
CA MET A 183 4.70 11.47 -9.32
C MET A 183 5.52 12.70 -8.94
N ASP A 184 5.92 13.53 -9.92
CA ASP A 184 6.77 14.72 -9.71
C ASP A 184 6.10 15.77 -8.80
N HIS A 185 4.78 15.71 -8.67
CA HIS A 185 3.97 16.65 -7.88
C HIS A 185 3.11 15.95 -6.82
N THR A 186 3.27 14.63 -6.67
CA THR A 186 2.51 13.84 -5.71
C THR A 186 3.21 13.86 -4.35
N VAL A 187 2.47 14.15 -3.28
CA VAL A 187 2.97 14.04 -1.90
C VAL A 187 2.64 12.67 -1.35
N ILE A 188 3.60 12.00 -0.70
CA ILE A 188 3.36 10.73 0.00
C ILE A 188 3.38 10.98 1.51
N ARG A 189 2.32 10.56 2.20
CA ARG A 189 2.18 10.66 3.66
C ARG A 189 1.85 9.31 4.30
N SER A 190 2.25 9.18 5.55
CA SER A 190 1.87 8.08 6.43
C SER A 190 0.44 8.27 6.94
N ASP A 191 -0.33 7.20 7.00
CA ASP A 191 -1.68 7.17 7.57
C ASP A 191 -1.72 7.54 9.06
N LYS A 192 -0.59 7.42 9.79
CA LYS A 192 -0.50 7.84 11.19
C LYS A 192 -0.82 9.32 11.37
N LEU A 193 -0.53 10.15 10.36
CA LEU A 193 -0.86 11.57 10.35
C LEU A 193 -2.35 11.81 10.64
N LEU A 194 -3.22 10.98 10.05
CA LEU A 194 -4.67 11.13 10.11
C LEU A 194 -5.28 10.79 11.48
N VAL A 195 -4.50 10.12 12.34
CA VAL A 195 -4.92 9.73 13.69
C VAL A 195 -4.22 10.56 14.76
N ARG A 196 -2.98 11.01 14.49
CA ARG A 196 -2.18 11.75 15.46
C ARG A 196 -2.45 13.25 15.45
N MET A 197 -2.91 13.79 14.33
CA MET A 197 -3.14 15.23 14.21
C MET A 197 -4.59 15.58 14.54
N PRO A 198 -4.82 16.68 15.28
CA PRO A 198 -6.13 17.28 15.42
C PRO A 198 -6.79 17.59 14.07
N GLN A 199 -8.11 17.58 14.04
CA GLN A 199 -8.87 17.78 12.81
C GLN A 199 -8.62 19.15 12.17
N ASP A 200 -8.57 20.22 12.97
CA ASP A 200 -8.28 21.59 12.52
C ASP A 200 -6.88 21.71 11.88
N TYR A 201 -5.90 20.96 12.38
CA TYR A 201 -4.58 20.87 11.77
C TYR A 201 -4.66 20.22 10.39
N LEU A 202 -5.36 19.08 10.26
CA LEU A 202 -5.52 18.38 8.97
C LEU A 202 -6.26 19.23 7.95
N GLU A 203 -7.29 19.98 8.37
CA GLU A 203 -8.04 20.93 7.53
C GLU A 203 -7.19 22.14 7.11
N SER A 204 -6.18 22.51 7.89
CA SER A 204 -5.24 23.59 7.54
C SER A 204 -4.11 23.13 6.60
N MET A 205 -3.82 21.83 6.56
CA MET A 205 -2.69 21.25 5.84
C MET A 205 -3.01 21.12 4.33
N PRO A 206 -2.36 21.89 3.43
CA PRO A 206 -2.74 21.91 2.01
C PRO A 206 -2.66 20.54 1.33
N GLU A 207 -1.69 19.72 1.72
CA GLU A 207 -1.49 18.38 1.17
C GLU A 207 -2.63 17.42 1.53
N VAL A 208 -3.41 17.71 2.58
CA VAL A 208 -4.56 16.88 2.98
C VAL A 208 -5.86 17.56 2.54
N ALA A 209 -6.04 18.84 2.88
CA ALA A 209 -7.28 19.57 2.66
C ALA A 209 -7.47 20.10 1.23
N LYS A 210 -6.37 20.37 0.51
CA LYS A 210 -6.36 20.99 -0.83
C LYS A 210 -5.79 20.06 -1.91
N SER A 211 -6.05 18.76 -1.73
CA SER A 211 -5.54 17.71 -2.60
C SER A 211 -6.55 16.58 -2.71
N ASN A 212 -6.61 15.96 -3.89
CA ASN A 212 -7.17 14.62 -4.00
C ASN A 212 -6.32 13.66 -3.17
N LEU A 213 -6.96 12.67 -2.56
CA LEU A 213 -6.28 11.66 -1.74
C LEU A 213 -6.35 10.30 -2.43
N LEU A 214 -5.22 9.62 -2.56
CA LEU A 214 -5.17 8.21 -2.91
C LEU A 214 -4.80 7.41 -1.65
N ILE A 215 -5.79 6.72 -1.09
CA ILE A 215 -5.62 5.90 0.10
C ILE A 215 -5.37 4.46 -0.33
N ILE A 216 -4.22 3.92 0.05
CA ILE A 216 -3.81 2.57 -0.38
C ILE A 216 -3.81 1.62 0.80
N GLY A 217 -4.58 0.54 0.68
CA GLY A 217 -4.79 -0.49 1.70
C GLY A 217 -6.23 -0.53 2.22
N SER A 218 -6.60 -1.64 2.83
CA SER A 218 -7.92 -1.80 3.48
C SER A 218 -7.96 -1.15 4.87
N PRO A 219 -9.15 -0.99 5.47
CA PRO A 219 -9.31 -0.51 6.85
C PRO A 219 -8.48 -1.29 7.90
N ALA A 220 -8.08 -2.52 7.59
CA ALA A 220 -7.21 -3.31 8.46
C ALA A 220 -5.73 -2.86 8.45
N ALA A 221 -5.28 -2.17 7.40
CA ALA A 221 -3.89 -1.80 7.18
C ALA A 221 -3.65 -0.29 7.02
N ASN A 222 -4.70 0.49 6.73
CA ASN A 222 -4.63 1.94 6.53
C ASN A 222 -5.73 2.68 7.33
N TRP A 223 -5.33 3.61 8.21
CA TRP A 223 -6.24 4.42 9.02
C TRP A 223 -7.13 5.34 8.18
N GLY A 224 -6.61 5.92 7.11
CA GLY A 224 -7.41 6.72 6.18
C GLY A 224 -8.53 5.91 5.56
N ALA A 225 -8.24 4.66 5.18
CA ALA A 225 -9.26 3.76 4.65
C ALA A 225 -10.30 3.44 5.74
N ARG A 226 -9.88 3.24 6.99
CA ARG A 226 -10.80 2.99 8.11
C ARG A 226 -11.73 4.16 8.39
N ILE A 227 -11.21 5.38 8.38
CA ILE A 227 -11.99 6.61 8.59
C ILE A 227 -13.03 6.77 7.48
N LEU A 228 -12.59 6.74 6.22
CA LEU A 228 -13.47 6.96 5.06
C LEU A 228 -14.50 5.83 4.87
N ASN A 229 -14.16 4.60 5.25
CA ASN A 229 -15.04 3.45 5.10
C ASN A 229 -16.36 3.60 5.88
N LYS A 230 -16.34 4.33 6.99
CA LYS A 230 -17.51 4.50 7.87
C LYS A 230 -18.65 5.22 7.14
N ASP A 231 -18.38 6.41 6.60
CA ASP A 231 -19.44 7.31 6.16
C ASP A 231 -19.29 7.83 4.71
N ASP A 232 -18.08 7.80 4.13
CA ASP A 232 -17.81 8.51 2.86
C ASP A 232 -17.57 7.59 1.67
N ALA A 233 -16.98 6.41 1.88
CA ALA A 233 -16.66 5.47 0.81
C ALA A 233 -17.92 4.82 0.24
N ILE A 234 -18.22 5.08 -1.04
CA ILE A 234 -19.43 4.61 -1.72
C ILE A 234 -19.53 3.07 -1.67
N PHE A 235 -18.47 2.39 -2.08
CA PHE A 235 -18.29 0.96 -1.87
C PHE A 235 -17.44 0.77 -0.61
N SER A 236 -17.96 0.04 0.38
CA SER A 236 -17.32 -0.04 1.69
C SER A 236 -17.06 -1.48 2.10
N PHE A 237 -15.95 -1.72 2.77
CA PHE A 237 -15.77 -2.94 3.54
C PHE A 237 -16.87 -3.03 4.59
N ARG A 238 -17.47 -4.20 4.71
CA ARG A 238 -18.34 -4.50 5.84
C ARG A 238 -17.48 -4.62 7.07
N ILE A 239 -17.77 -3.82 8.09
CA ILE A 239 -17.15 -3.89 9.41
C ILE A 239 -18.28 -4.08 10.42
N ASP A 240 -18.05 -4.94 11.40
CA ASP A 240 -19.00 -5.17 12.48
C ASP A 240 -19.18 -3.89 13.33
N GLU A 241 -20.42 -3.54 13.68
CA GLU A 241 -20.72 -2.34 14.47
C GLU A 241 -19.98 -2.37 15.83
N ASP A 242 -19.87 -3.55 16.46
CA ASP A 242 -19.13 -3.69 17.71
C ASP A 242 -17.64 -3.47 17.51
N VAL A 243 -17.10 -3.82 16.33
CA VAL A 243 -15.69 -3.59 15.99
C VAL A 243 -15.43 -2.11 15.80
N VAL A 244 -16.35 -1.39 15.15
CA VAL A 244 -16.28 0.07 15.00
C VAL A 244 -16.34 0.75 16.37
N ALA A 245 -17.27 0.36 17.24
CA ALA A 245 -17.41 0.94 18.57
C ALA A 245 -16.14 0.72 19.43
N ARG A 246 -15.53 -0.47 19.35
CA ARG A 246 -14.28 -0.79 20.06
C ARG A 246 -13.08 0.01 19.52
N ASP A 247 -13.01 0.21 18.20
CA ASP A 247 -12.00 1.07 17.57
C ASP A 247 -12.15 2.54 18.01
N GLU A 248 -13.38 3.03 18.07
CA GLU A 248 -13.68 4.38 18.56
C GLU A 248 -13.31 4.54 20.02
N CYS A 249 -13.58 3.54 20.87
CA CYS A 249 -13.16 3.53 22.26
C CYS A 249 -11.63 3.62 22.40
N LEU A 250 -10.87 2.88 21.59
CA LEU A 250 -9.40 2.99 21.56
C LEU A 250 -8.94 4.40 21.16
N ARG A 251 -9.53 4.98 20.11
CA ARG A 251 -9.11 6.29 19.57
C ARG A 251 -9.52 7.47 20.46
N ALA A 252 -10.59 7.31 21.24
CA ALA A 252 -11.09 8.34 22.14
C ALA A 252 -10.37 8.36 23.51
N ASP A 253 -9.55 7.36 23.82
CA ASP A 253 -8.80 7.33 25.07
C ASP A 253 -7.55 8.23 24.99
N ASP A 254 -7.59 9.39 25.63
CA ASP A 254 -6.50 10.37 25.61
C ASP A 254 -5.17 9.81 26.11
N ARG A 255 -5.19 8.76 26.95
CA ARG A 255 -3.97 8.11 27.43
C ARG A 255 -3.21 7.43 26.31
N MET A 256 -3.87 7.08 25.19
CA MET A 256 -3.22 6.54 24.00
C MET A 256 -2.38 7.57 23.22
N GLN A 257 -2.38 8.84 23.65
CA GLN A 257 -1.41 9.85 23.19
C GLN A 257 -0.12 9.82 24.01
N ASP A 258 -0.10 9.18 25.18
CA ASP A 258 1.10 8.95 25.97
C ASP A 258 1.85 7.70 25.48
N GLU A 259 3.14 7.87 25.17
CA GLU A 259 3.97 6.79 24.61
C GLU A 259 4.17 5.64 25.59
N ARG A 260 4.25 5.90 26.91
CA ARG A 260 4.43 4.83 27.90
C ARG A 260 3.18 3.97 27.99
N PHE A 261 2.02 4.61 28.07
CA PHE A 261 0.73 3.92 28.09
C PHE A 261 0.50 3.12 26.80
N ALA A 262 0.71 3.75 25.64
CA ALA A 262 0.56 3.08 24.34
C ALA A 262 1.52 1.88 24.19
N SER A 263 2.77 2.01 24.65
CA SER A 263 3.74 0.91 24.62
C SER A 263 3.30 -0.27 25.49
N VAL A 264 2.84 -0.02 26.71
CA VAL A 264 2.35 -1.07 27.62
C VAL A 264 1.09 -1.74 27.06
N PHE A 265 0.15 -0.95 26.57
CA PHE A 265 -1.03 -1.47 25.86
C PHE A 265 -0.63 -2.36 24.68
N GLY A 266 0.28 -1.89 23.82
CA GLY A 266 0.79 -2.66 22.68
C GLY A 266 1.51 -3.97 23.08
N ASP A 267 2.25 -3.94 24.19
CA ASP A 267 2.86 -5.15 24.77
C ASP A 267 1.81 -6.15 25.25
N LEU A 268 0.75 -5.69 25.92
CA LEU A 268 -0.36 -6.53 26.37
C LEU A 268 -1.10 -7.17 25.19
N LEU A 269 -1.36 -6.42 24.12
CA LEU A 269 -1.96 -6.95 22.89
C LEU A 269 -1.15 -8.12 22.31
N ARG A 270 0.18 -8.05 22.36
CA ARG A 270 1.09 -9.12 21.92
C ARG A 270 1.15 -10.29 22.90
N ARG A 271 1.16 -10.00 24.20
CA ARG A 271 1.27 -10.99 25.30
C ARG A 271 0.01 -11.82 25.51
N SER A 272 -1.12 -11.46 24.91
CA SER A 272 -2.29 -12.35 24.82
C SER A 272 -1.98 -13.75 24.24
N HIS A 273 -0.76 -13.98 23.74
CA HIS A 273 -0.24 -15.29 23.33
C HIS A 273 0.71 -15.99 24.31
N HIS A 274 1.39 -15.30 25.24
CA HIS A 274 2.39 -15.91 26.13
C HIS A 274 2.30 -15.30 27.53
N GLY A 275 1.78 -16.09 28.47
CA GLY A 275 1.81 -15.75 29.88
C GLY A 275 3.18 -16.05 30.46
N ASP A 276 3.96 -15.03 30.78
CA ASP A 276 4.88 -15.11 31.91
C ASP A 276 5.31 -13.75 32.47
N GLY A 277 5.44 -13.74 33.80
CA GLY A 277 6.20 -12.88 34.70
C GLY A 277 6.31 -11.37 34.46
N MET A 278 5.70 -10.57 35.34
CA MET A 278 6.33 -9.32 35.79
C MET A 278 6.63 -9.40 37.30
N THR A 279 7.92 -9.40 37.62
CA THR A 279 8.46 -9.19 38.97
C THR A 279 8.39 -7.72 39.34
N THR A 280 8.00 -7.44 40.60
CA THR A 280 8.07 -6.18 41.36
C THR A 280 8.07 -4.88 40.55
N LEU A 281 6.87 -4.41 40.25
CA LEU A 281 6.57 -3.09 39.69
C LEU A 281 6.29 -2.08 40.81
N ASP A 282 6.65 -0.81 40.59
CA ASP A 282 6.25 0.29 41.47
C ASP A 282 4.74 0.60 41.34
N GLU A 283 4.19 1.45 42.21
CA GLU A 283 2.75 1.71 42.27
C GLU A 283 2.22 2.46 41.01
N ASP A 284 3.04 3.35 40.43
CA ASP A 284 2.67 4.11 39.24
C ASP A 284 2.63 3.19 38.00
N GLU A 285 3.60 2.29 37.88
CA GLU A 285 3.63 1.24 36.87
C GLU A 285 2.45 0.27 37.01
N ARG A 286 2.04 -0.07 38.23
CA ARG A 286 0.83 -0.90 38.46
C ARG A 286 -0.43 -0.22 37.97
N GLN A 287 -0.60 1.08 38.25
CA GLN A 287 -1.78 1.83 37.80
C GLN A 287 -1.81 1.97 36.27
N LEU A 288 -0.65 2.23 35.66
CA LEU A 288 -0.52 2.32 34.21
C LEU A 288 -0.86 0.98 33.55
N ILE A 289 -0.32 -0.13 34.05
CA ILE A 289 -0.61 -1.48 33.55
C ILE A 289 -2.08 -1.82 33.75
N ALA A 290 -2.65 -1.61 34.93
CA ALA A 290 -4.06 -1.89 35.20
C ALA A 290 -4.99 -1.09 34.27
N GLY A 291 -4.65 0.17 33.98
CA GLY A 291 -5.39 1.01 33.04
C GLY A 291 -5.31 0.50 31.60
N ALA A 292 -4.12 0.07 31.15
CA ALA A 292 -3.91 -0.49 29.83
C ALA A 292 -4.56 -1.88 29.67
N GLU A 293 -4.54 -2.72 30.72
CA GLU A 293 -5.21 -4.01 30.76
C GLU A 293 -6.73 -3.85 30.68
N ALA A 294 -7.30 -2.91 31.44
CA ALA A 294 -8.74 -2.62 31.38
C ALA A 294 -9.16 -2.19 29.96
N LEU A 295 -8.40 -1.29 29.33
CA LEU A 295 -8.67 -0.86 27.96
C LEU A 295 -8.50 -2.03 26.97
N ALA A 296 -7.45 -2.85 27.11
CA ALA A 296 -7.22 -4.01 26.25
C ALA A 296 -8.36 -5.02 26.37
N GLN A 297 -8.86 -5.27 27.57
CA GLN A 297 -10.00 -6.15 27.80
C GLN A 297 -11.27 -5.61 27.12
N THR A 298 -11.54 -4.31 27.21
CA THR A 298 -12.67 -3.66 26.53
C THR A 298 -12.56 -3.74 25.01
N VAL A 299 -11.38 -3.42 24.46
CA VAL A 299 -11.18 -3.32 23.00
C VAL A 299 -11.04 -4.71 22.35
N LEU A 300 -10.47 -5.69 23.03
CA LEU A 300 -10.33 -7.04 22.50
C LEU A 300 -11.56 -7.91 22.76
N ASP A 301 -12.25 -7.72 23.88
CA ASP A 301 -13.46 -8.45 24.26
C ASP A 301 -13.29 -9.98 24.10
N GLY A 302 -12.24 -10.51 24.73
CA GLY A 302 -11.87 -11.93 24.67
C GLY A 302 -11.30 -12.40 23.32
N SER A 303 -11.12 -11.52 22.33
CA SER A 303 -10.48 -11.82 21.06
C SER A 303 -8.96 -11.57 21.09
N THR A 304 -8.25 -11.98 20.05
CA THR A 304 -6.84 -11.60 19.85
C THR A 304 -6.75 -10.32 19.04
N ALA A 305 -5.64 -9.58 19.17
CA ALA A 305 -5.39 -8.39 18.35
C ALA A 305 -5.46 -8.71 16.84
N LYS A 306 -4.90 -9.87 16.43
CA LYS A 306 -4.96 -10.34 15.04
C LYS A 306 -6.39 -10.62 14.57
N ALA A 307 -7.19 -11.28 15.40
CA ALA A 307 -8.59 -11.55 15.09
C ALA A 307 -9.39 -10.25 14.97
N MET A 308 -9.19 -9.29 15.89
CA MET A 308 -9.78 -7.96 15.84
C MET A 308 -9.42 -7.22 14.55
N MET A 309 -8.13 -7.14 14.20
CA MET A 309 -7.67 -6.50 12.97
C MET A 309 -8.26 -7.14 11.71
N ASN A 310 -8.43 -8.46 11.69
CA ASN A 310 -9.03 -9.15 10.55
C ASN A 310 -10.50 -8.79 10.34
N LYS A 311 -11.26 -8.46 11.40
CA LYS A 311 -12.67 -8.07 11.28
C LYS A 311 -12.89 -6.78 10.48
N PHE A 312 -11.85 -5.95 10.31
CA PHE A 312 -11.90 -4.74 9.47
C PHE A 312 -11.92 -5.02 7.96
N ARG A 313 -11.72 -6.27 7.55
CA ARG A 313 -11.67 -6.66 6.14
C ARG A 313 -12.39 -7.96 5.82
N SER A 314 -12.58 -8.86 6.79
CA SER A 314 -12.97 -10.24 6.51
C SER A 314 -14.46 -10.44 6.20
N LEU A 315 -15.30 -9.44 6.46
CA LEU A 315 -16.75 -9.60 6.29
C LEU A 315 -17.23 -9.26 4.87
N GLY A 316 -16.34 -8.96 3.93
CA GLY A 316 -16.66 -8.67 2.53
C GLY A 316 -16.87 -7.18 2.23
N ILE A 317 -17.41 -6.89 1.05
CA ILE A 317 -17.54 -5.52 0.50
C ILE A 317 -18.98 -5.27 0.07
N LEU A 318 -19.52 -4.12 0.49
CA LEU A 318 -20.87 -3.66 0.20
C LEU A 318 -20.89 -2.89 -1.12
N ASP A 319 -21.69 -3.36 -2.06
CA ASP A 319 -21.85 -2.77 -3.38
C ASP A 319 -23.24 -2.12 -3.50
N PRO A 320 -23.35 -0.78 -3.46
CA PRO A 320 -24.61 -0.08 -3.60
C PRO A 320 -25.15 -0.04 -5.03
N ALA A 321 -24.32 -0.29 -6.06
CA ALA A 321 -24.73 -0.28 -7.45
C ALA A 321 -25.53 -1.54 -7.79
N ASP A 322 -24.93 -2.72 -7.53
CA ASP A 322 -25.59 -4.01 -7.73
C ASP A 322 -26.53 -4.38 -6.58
N GLN A 323 -26.40 -3.67 -5.47
CA GLN A 323 -27.12 -3.92 -4.21
C GLN A 323 -26.76 -5.29 -3.61
N GLU A 324 -25.50 -5.69 -3.79
CA GLU A 324 -24.95 -6.98 -3.43
C GLU A 324 -23.89 -6.88 -2.33
N HIS A 325 -23.64 -8.02 -1.68
CA HIS A 325 -22.58 -8.15 -0.67
C HIS A 325 -21.55 -9.16 -1.18
N HIS A 326 -20.46 -8.64 -1.74
CA HIS A 326 -19.39 -9.44 -2.35
C HIS A 326 -18.34 -9.85 -1.33
N ALA A 327 -17.40 -10.69 -1.76
CA ALA A 327 -16.20 -11.07 -1.02
C ALA A 327 -16.48 -11.66 0.38
N GLN A 328 -17.65 -12.28 0.57
CA GLN A 328 -18.02 -12.95 1.83
C GLN A 328 -17.11 -14.14 2.16
N PHE A 329 -16.50 -14.73 1.12
CA PHE A 329 -15.58 -15.86 1.24
C PHE A 329 -14.35 -15.58 0.39
N THR A 330 -13.17 -15.80 1.00
CA THR A 330 -11.88 -15.77 0.32
C THR A 330 -11.21 -17.13 0.47
N TYR A 331 -10.50 -17.56 -0.58
CA TYR A 331 -9.77 -18.81 -0.63
C TYR A 331 -8.29 -18.51 -0.91
N GLY A 332 -7.41 -19.49 -0.75
CA GLY A 332 -5.99 -19.27 -1.08
C GLY A 332 -5.74 -18.86 -2.53
N SER A 333 -6.62 -19.26 -3.46
CA SER A 333 -6.51 -19.01 -4.90
C SER A 333 -7.18 -17.71 -5.37
N ASN A 334 -7.79 -16.94 -4.49
CA ASN A 334 -8.36 -15.65 -4.85
C ASN A 334 -8.22 -14.61 -3.74
N ASP A 335 -8.37 -13.36 -4.14
CA ASP A 335 -8.52 -12.23 -3.26
C ASP A 335 -9.62 -11.32 -3.82
N PHE A 336 -10.08 -10.38 -3.01
CA PHE A 336 -11.01 -9.36 -3.48
C PHE A 336 -10.49 -7.98 -3.14
N ALA A 337 -10.90 -6.99 -3.91
CA ALA A 337 -10.54 -5.62 -3.67
C ALA A 337 -11.68 -4.67 -4.02
N VAL A 338 -11.55 -3.45 -3.55
CA VAL A 338 -12.41 -2.33 -3.90
C VAL A 338 -11.55 -1.18 -4.39
N VAL A 339 -12.02 -0.54 -5.47
CA VAL A 339 -11.64 0.84 -5.80
C VAL A 339 -12.90 1.66 -5.60
N THR A 340 -12.85 2.72 -4.80
CA THR A 340 -14.04 3.51 -4.48
C THR A 340 -13.70 4.98 -4.32
N MET A 341 -14.59 5.84 -4.79
CA MET A 341 -14.59 7.25 -4.44
C MET A 341 -15.17 7.45 -3.04
N ALA A 342 -14.69 8.51 -2.39
CA ALA A 342 -15.14 9.03 -1.12
C ALA A 342 -14.98 10.55 -1.10
N ARG A 343 -15.74 11.21 -0.22
CA ARG A 343 -15.48 12.61 0.13
C ARG A 343 -14.10 12.71 0.80
N ASN A 344 -13.38 13.80 0.56
CA ASN A 344 -12.25 14.17 1.42
C ASN A 344 -12.81 14.92 2.65
N PRO A 345 -12.85 14.33 3.85
CA PRO A 345 -13.50 14.93 5.01
C PRO A 345 -12.74 16.15 5.54
N TRP A 346 -11.47 16.32 5.17
CA TRP A 346 -10.64 17.46 5.58
C TRP A 346 -10.68 18.61 4.57
N CYS A 347 -11.46 18.47 3.50
CA CYS A 347 -11.64 19.49 2.47
C CYS A 347 -12.93 20.29 2.73
N ALA A 348 -12.78 21.49 3.31
CA ALA A 348 -13.91 22.31 3.77
C ALA A 348 -14.86 22.76 2.64
N ASP A 349 -14.34 23.05 1.45
CA ASP A 349 -15.14 23.47 0.29
C ASP A 349 -15.69 22.30 -0.53
N GLY A 350 -15.31 21.07 -0.18
CA GLY A 350 -15.70 19.88 -0.91
C GLY A 350 -15.21 19.88 -2.36
N ARG A 351 -14.13 20.57 -2.72
CA ARG A 351 -13.56 20.46 -4.08
C ARG A 351 -12.85 19.13 -4.30
N TYR A 352 -12.07 18.70 -3.31
CA TYR A 352 -11.18 17.55 -3.44
C TYR A 352 -11.85 16.25 -2.97
N ARG A 353 -11.36 15.13 -3.49
CA ARG A 353 -11.93 13.79 -3.27
C ARG A 353 -10.90 12.81 -2.76
N ALA A 354 -11.37 11.74 -2.15
CA ALA A 354 -10.54 10.60 -1.83
C ALA A 354 -10.90 9.40 -2.72
N VAL A 355 -9.89 8.62 -3.08
CA VAL A 355 -10.03 7.33 -3.74
C VAL A 355 -9.34 6.29 -2.87
N ILE A 356 -10.05 5.21 -2.54
CA ILE A 356 -9.50 4.09 -1.77
C ILE A 356 -9.24 2.95 -2.73
N CYS A 357 -8.02 2.43 -2.73
CA CYS A 357 -7.65 1.16 -3.35
C CYS A 357 -7.28 0.17 -2.24
N GLY A 358 -8.18 -0.77 -1.94
CA GLY A 358 -7.98 -1.69 -0.81
C GLY A 358 -8.37 -3.12 -1.16
N GLY A 359 -7.49 -4.07 -0.91
CA GLY A 359 -7.79 -5.50 -0.95
C GLY A 359 -8.15 -6.07 0.43
N ILE A 360 -8.86 -7.19 0.45
CA ILE A 360 -8.92 -8.03 1.66
C ILE A 360 -7.47 -8.37 2.05
N HIS A 361 -6.62 -8.76 1.10
CA HIS A 361 -5.19 -8.93 1.32
C HIS A 361 -4.35 -8.09 0.35
N GLY A 362 -3.02 -8.20 0.50
CA GLY A 362 -2.05 -7.49 -0.34
C GLY A 362 -2.24 -7.71 -1.85
N PRO A 363 -2.53 -8.93 -2.35
CA PRO A 363 -2.73 -9.15 -3.77
C PRO A 363 -3.91 -8.36 -4.34
N GLY A 364 -5.00 -8.27 -3.59
CA GLY A 364 -6.14 -7.44 -3.91
C GLY A 364 -5.78 -5.96 -3.99
N THR A 365 -5.07 -5.43 -2.98
CA THR A 365 -4.64 -4.01 -2.96
C THR A 365 -3.75 -3.70 -4.16
N ALA A 366 -2.72 -4.51 -4.39
CA ALA A 366 -1.76 -4.30 -5.47
C ALA A 366 -2.43 -4.34 -6.85
N TRP A 367 -3.37 -5.27 -7.06
CA TRP A 367 -4.10 -5.38 -8.31
C TRP A 367 -5.05 -4.20 -8.52
N ALA A 368 -5.82 -3.81 -7.50
CA ALA A 368 -6.73 -2.67 -7.55
C ALA A 368 -6.01 -1.36 -7.86
N LEU A 369 -4.86 -1.13 -7.22
CA LEU A 369 -4.02 0.02 -7.47
C LEU A 369 -3.47 0.00 -8.91
N ARG A 370 -2.93 -1.13 -9.36
CA ARG A 370 -2.43 -1.28 -10.73
C ARG A 370 -3.53 -1.01 -11.76
N GLU A 371 -4.72 -1.54 -11.52
CA GLU A 371 -5.86 -1.38 -12.42
C GLU A 371 -6.30 0.09 -12.54
N LEU A 372 -6.45 0.79 -11.41
CA LEU A 372 -6.79 2.21 -11.41
C LEU A 372 -5.74 3.06 -12.13
N LEU A 373 -4.45 2.80 -11.89
CA LEU A 373 -3.37 3.65 -12.42
C LEU A 373 -3.05 3.34 -13.90
N THR A 374 -3.20 2.10 -14.34
CA THR A 374 -2.86 1.69 -15.71
C THR A 374 -4.05 1.87 -16.66
N ASN A 375 -5.25 1.51 -16.20
CA ASN A 375 -6.45 1.43 -17.03
C ASN A 375 -7.64 2.20 -16.41
N PRO A 376 -7.49 3.48 -16.02
CA PRO A 376 -8.58 4.25 -15.40
C PRO A 376 -9.84 4.26 -16.29
N GLU A 377 -9.70 4.26 -17.61
CA GLU A 377 -10.83 4.24 -18.55
C GLU A 377 -11.75 3.03 -18.40
N ARG A 378 -11.28 1.91 -17.82
CA ARG A 378 -12.13 0.75 -17.52
C ARG A 378 -13.17 1.04 -16.41
N PHE A 379 -12.97 2.12 -15.66
CA PHE A 379 -13.94 2.64 -14.70
C PHE A 379 -14.95 3.62 -15.32
N ALA A 380 -14.89 3.92 -16.63
CA ALA A 380 -15.86 4.81 -17.28
C ALA A 380 -17.31 4.35 -17.08
N ASN A 381 -17.54 3.04 -17.09
CA ASN A 381 -18.85 2.42 -16.85
C ASN A 381 -19.07 2.00 -15.38
N ARG A 382 -18.16 2.39 -14.47
CA ARG A 382 -18.20 2.16 -13.01
C ARG A 382 -17.64 3.39 -12.27
N PRO A 383 -18.19 4.59 -12.55
CA PRO A 383 -17.52 5.85 -12.28
C PRO A 383 -17.22 6.11 -10.80
N LEU A 384 -18.02 5.56 -9.89
CA LEU A 384 -17.90 5.80 -8.44
C LEU A 384 -17.04 4.77 -7.72
N GLY A 385 -16.75 3.63 -8.36
CA GLY A 385 -16.11 2.49 -7.73
C GLY A 385 -16.57 1.15 -8.25
N ALA A 386 -15.85 0.11 -7.84
CA ALA A 386 -16.18 -1.27 -8.15
C ALA A 386 -15.52 -2.25 -7.18
N VAL A 387 -16.17 -3.39 -7.00
CA VAL A 387 -15.60 -4.59 -6.41
C VAL A 387 -14.90 -5.41 -7.49
N LEU A 388 -13.71 -5.88 -7.16
CA LEU A 388 -12.81 -6.63 -8.02
C LEU A 388 -12.57 -8.00 -7.41
N GLU A 389 -12.64 -9.05 -8.22
CA GLU A 389 -12.10 -10.36 -7.86
C GLU A 389 -10.74 -10.54 -8.51
N VAL A 390 -9.75 -10.97 -7.71
CA VAL A 390 -8.38 -11.22 -8.14
C VAL A 390 -8.11 -12.71 -8.00
N LYS A 391 -7.67 -13.36 -9.08
CA LYS A 391 -7.29 -14.76 -9.10
C LYS A 391 -5.78 -14.90 -8.98
N LEU A 392 -5.36 -15.80 -8.10
CA LEU A 392 -3.96 -16.07 -7.76
C LEU A 392 -3.56 -17.47 -8.20
N ARG A 393 -2.37 -17.58 -8.77
CA ARG A 393 -1.77 -18.83 -9.22
C ARG A 393 -0.99 -19.49 -8.07
N LEU A 394 -1.63 -20.43 -7.37
CA LEU A 394 -1.05 -21.10 -6.20
C LEU A 394 0.22 -21.92 -6.51
N ASP A 395 0.44 -22.28 -7.77
CA ASP A 395 1.62 -22.97 -8.27
C ASP A 395 2.85 -22.07 -8.43
N LEU A 396 2.70 -20.75 -8.33
CA LEU A 396 3.80 -19.79 -8.43
C LEU A 396 4.31 -19.39 -7.04
N ASP A 397 5.55 -18.89 -6.97
CA ASP A 397 6.11 -18.27 -5.78
C ASP A 397 5.39 -16.95 -5.43
N TRP A 398 5.56 -16.49 -4.18
CA TRP A 398 4.76 -15.39 -3.64
C TRP A 398 4.88 -14.09 -4.45
N PRO A 399 6.09 -13.55 -4.76
CA PRO A 399 6.23 -12.41 -5.66
C PRO A 399 5.56 -12.60 -7.03
N THR A 400 5.81 -13.74 -7.70
CA THR A 400 5.27 -13.99 -9.04
C THR A 400 3.74 -14.08 -9.05
N ARG A 401 3.10 -14.47 -7.94
CA ARG A 401 1.64 -14.44 -7.80
C ARG A 401 1.05 -13.06 -8.02
N PHE A 402 1.70 -12.00 -7.53
CA PHE A 402 1.21 -10.62 -7.71
C PHE A 402 1.33 -10.18 -9.15
N GLU A 403 2.47 -10.45 -9.78
CA GLU A 403 2.73 -10.06 -11.17
C GLU A 403 1.73 -10.74 -12.12
N LYS A 404 1.51 -12.04 -11.92
CA LYS A 404 0.64 -12.88 -12.74
C LYS A 404 -0.82 -12.90 -12.26
N ALA A 405 -1.16 -12.12 -11.24
CA ALA A 405 -2.54 -12.01 -10.78
C ALA A 405 -3.41 -11.42 -11.90
N THR A 406 -4.50 -12.12 -12.20
CA THR A 406 -5.55 -11.65 -13.12
C THR A 406 -6.74 -11.20 -12.30
N GLY A 407 -7.48 -10.21 -12.77
CA GLY A 407 -8.69 -9.77 -12.06
C GLY A 407 -9.76 -9.30 -13.01
N PHE A 408 -10.97 -9.21 -12.48
CA PHE A 408 -12.15 -8.77 -13.20
C PHE A 408 -13.12 -8.09 -12.25
N PHE A 409 -13.96 -7.22 -12.83
CA PHE A 409 -15.02 -6.55 -12.10
C PHE A 409 -16.11 -7.55 -11.72
N GLN A 410 -16.43 -7.58 -10.42
CA GLN A 410 -17.64 -8.25 -9.92
C GLN A 410 -18.85 -7.32 -10.07
N THR A 411 -18.64 -6.04 -9.77
CA THR A 411 -19.64 -4.99 -9.99
C THR A 411 -19.97 -4.86 -11.47
N ARG A 412 -21.26 -4.88 -11.80
CA ARG A 412 -21.74 -4.65 -13.17
C ARG A 412 -21.51 -3.21 -13.59
N GLU A 413 -21.76 -2.93 -14.86
CA GLU A 413 -21.76 -1.55 -15.35
C GLU A 413 -22.98 -0.82 -14.80
N TYR A 414 -22.79 0.43 -14.38
CA TYR A 414 -23.85 1.25 -13.80
C TYR A 414 -23.61 2.73 -14.11
N ARG A 415 -24.65 3.53 -14.00
CA ARG A 415 -24.57 4.99 -14.02
C ARG A 415 -24.60 5.56 -12.60
N ILE A 416 -24.02 6.76 -12.43
CA ILE A 416 -23.99 7.46 -11.13
C ILE A 416 -25.41 7.61 -10.54
N GLU A 417 -26.40 7.87 -11.41
CA GLU A 417 -27.80 8.00 -11.02
C GLU A 417 -28.40 6.72 -10.44
N ASP A 418 -27.99 5.54 -10.94
CA ASP A 418 -28.47 4.25 -10.42
C ASP A 418 -28.05 4.07 -8.95
N VAL A 419 -26.81 4.45 -8.63
CA VAL A 419 -26.29 4.41 -7.26
C VAL A 419 -27.02 5.43 -6.38
N LEU A 420 -27.26 6.64 -6.89
CA LEU A 420 -28.00 7.66 -6.17
C LEU A 420 -29.41 7.16 -5.81
N ASP A 421 -30.15 6.65 -6.79
CA ASP A 421 -31.51 6.14 -6.61
C ASP A 421 -31.54 5.01 -5.57
N ASN A 422 -30.60 4.08 -5.65
CA ASN A 422 -30.49 2.99 -4.68
C ASN A 422 -30.27 3.50 -3.24
N LEU A 423 -29.37 4.47 -3.06
CA LEU A 423 -29.10 5.08 -1.75
C LEU A 423 -30.28 5.93 -1.24
N GLU A 424 -30.96 6.67 -2.11
CA GLU A 424 -32.15 7.45 -1.75
C GLU A 424 -33.31 6.56 -1.31
N ILE A 425 -33.57 5.48 -2.04
CA ILE A 425 -34.60 4.50 -1.67
C ILE A 425 -34.24 3.86 -0.33
N ALA A 426 -32.98 3.50 -0.11
CA ALA A 426 -32.53 2.90 1.15
C ALA A 426 -32.64 3.85 2.34
N SER A 427 -32.25 5.13 2.18
CA SER A 427 -32.26 6.13 3.28
C SER A 427 -33.67 6.52 3.74
N ARG A 428 -34.68 6.43 2.86
CA ARG A 428 -36.10 6.68 3.17
C ARG A 428 -36.80 5.50 3.86
N ARG A 429 -36.21 4.30 3.82
CA ARG A 429 -36.80 3.08 4.39
C ARG A 429 -36.25 2.79 5.78
N ASP A 430 -37.11 2.25 6.63
CA ASP A 430 -36.71 1.63 7.89
C ASP A 430 -35.74 0.48 7.63
N ARG A 431 -34.85 0.22 8.60
CA ARG A 431 -33.73 -0.75 8.45
C ARG A 431 -34.21 -2.09 7.91
N ASP A 432 -35.30 -2.64 8.44
CA ASP A 432 -35.82 -3.95 8.06
C ASP A 432 -36.44 -3.98 6.65
N ALA A 433 -36.91 -2.84 6.14
CA ALA A 433 -37.49 -2.72 4.80
C ALA A 433 -36.45 -2.47 3.68
N ARG A 434 -35.18 -2.25 4.04
CA ARG A 434 -34.07 -2.09 3.08
C ARG A 434 -33.66 -3.44 2.47
N LYS A 435 -33.03 -3.41 1.29
CA LYS A 435 -32.34 -4.59 0.75
C LYS A 435 -31.16 -5.00 1.67
N PRO A 436 -30.77 -6.29 1.70
CA PRO A 436 -29.77 -6.81 2.64
C PRO A 436 -28.49 -5.97 2.76
N VAL A 437 -27.89 -5.55 1.63
CA VAL A 437 -26.66 -4.73 1.65
C VAL A 437 -26.82 -3.42 2.43
N PHE A 438 -27.97 -2.76 2.31
CA PHE A 438 -28.24 -1.47 2.94
C PHE A 438 -28.71 -1.59 4.40
N ARG A 439 -29.07 -2.80 4.86
CA ARG A 439 -29.32 -3.07 6.29
C ARG A 439 -28.03 -3.04 7.11
N LEU A 440 -26.90 -3.23 6.43
CA LEU A 440 -25.55 -3.24 6.98
C LEU A 440 -24.91 -1.84 7.00
N MET A 441 -25.63 -0.82 6.53
CA MET A 441 -25.23 0.59 6.58
C MET A 441 -26.13 1.33 7.57
N SER A 442 -25.54 2.20 8.40
CA SER A 442 -26.31 3.08 9.27
C SER A 442 -27.10 4.11 8.45
N LYS A 443 -28.09 4.75 9.07
CA LYS A 443 -28.90 5.76 8.37
C LYS A 443 -28.07 6.99 8.01
N GLU A 444 -27.20 7.40 8.92
CA GLU A 444 -26.25 8.52 8.78
C GLU A 444 -25.30 8.26 7.62
N SER A 445 -24.76 7.03 7.57
CA SER A 445 -23.85 6.52 6.55
C SER A 445 -24.50 6.50 5.15
N LEU A 446 -25.79 6.14 5.05
CA LEU A 446 -26.56 6.24 3.80
C LEU A 446 -26.78 7.70 3.39
N VAL A 447 -27.19 8.57 4.32
CA VAL A 447 -27.45 9.99 4.05
C VAL A 447 -26.19 10.70 3.57
N SER A 448 -25.05 10.45 4.22
CA SER A 448 -23.75 11.02 3.83
C SER A 448 -23.37 10.63 2.39
N ARG A 449 -23.45 9.33 2.06
CA ARG A 449 -23.18 8.85 0.70
C ARG A 449 -24.16 9.41 -0.33
N THR A 450 -25.45 9.48 -0.01
CA THR A 450 -26.45 10.11 -0.90
C THR A 450 -26.06 11.57 -1.18
N ALA A 451 -25.72 12.34 -0.14
CA ALA A 451 -25.31 13.74 -0.32
C ALA A 451 -24.03 13.85 -1.17
N PHE A 452 -23.07 12.94 -0.97
CA PHE A 452 -21.85 12.90 -1.77
C PHE A 452 -22.11 12.57 -3.25
N VAL A 453 -22.94 11.58 -3.55
CA VAL A 453 -23.27 11.24 -4.94
C VAL A 453 -24.04 12.38 -5.63
N ARG A 454 -24.92 13.09 -4.91
CA ARG A 454 -25.58 14.30 -5.44
C ARG A 454 -24.58 15.42 -5.76
N ASP A 455 -23.58 15.61 -4.90
CA ASP A 455 -22.54 16.61 -5.11
C ASP A 455 -21.71 16.32 -6.38
N ILE A 456 -21.43 15.04 -6.66
CA ILE A 456 -20.78 14.62 -7.91
C ILE A 456 -21.63 14.93 -9.14
N LEU A 457 -22.95 14.73 -9.07
CA LEU A 457 -23.88 15.00 -10.17
C LEU A 457 -24.21 16.49 -10.36
N GLY A 458 -24.12 17.28 -9.29
CA GLY A 458 -24.45 18.72 -9.29
C GLY A 458 -23.28 19.64 -9.60
N SER A 459 -22.05 19.16 -9.39
CA SER A 459 -20.83 19.79 -9.90
C SER A 459 -20.84 19.70 -11.42
#